data_AF-A0A2V8KVX3-F1
#
_entry.id   AF-A0A2V8KVX3-F1
#
_cell.length_a   1.000
_cell.length_b   1.000
_cell.length_c   1.000
_cell.angle_alpha   90.00
_cell.angle_beta   90.00
_cell.angle_gamma   90.00
#
_symmetry.space_group_name_H-M   'P 1'
#
loop_
_entity.id
_entity.type
_entity.pdbx_description
1 polymer ?
#
loop_
_entity_poly.entity_id
_entity_poly.type
_entity_poly.pdbx_seq_one_letter_code
_entity_poly.pdbx_strand_id
1 'polypeptide(L)'
;YPGDWNISYVPYYARRFVRRLDAEEIHDAITKATGIMPTYTFTAPATLPPVQWAMQLPDTREPRSNGGVLTFLNTFGRGDRDTSFRRSDGSALQALTMMNNNFVMSRVHQNNAGSRVQTLLAQNASPDTIIQQLFLNTLSRPATSAEIAQFSPMFQQQGNRLAAEGLQWLLLNKMDFVFNY
;
A
#
# COMPACT_ATOMS: atom_id res chain seq x y z
N TYR A 1 -2.42 -16.73 -29.01
CA TYR A 1 -3.53 -17.54 -29.55
C TYR A 1 -4.68 -16.59 -29.85
N PRO A 2 -5.14 -16.46 -31.10
CA PRO A 2 -6.30 -15.64 -31.42
C PRO A 2 -7.55 -16.42 -31.00
N GLY A 3 -8.14 -16.03 -29.88
CA GLY A 3 -9.40 -16.61 -29.39
C GLY A 3 -10.27 -15.50 -28.81
N ASP A 4 -11.53 -15.46 -29.23
CA ASP A 4 -12.48 -14.47 -28.76
C ASP A 4 -12.87 -14.74 -27.30
N TRP A 5 -12.98 -13.67 -26.52
CA TRP A 5 -13.39 -13.76 -25.12
C TRP A 5 -14.85 -14.22 -25.01
N ASN A 6 -15.11 -15.23 -24.17
CA ASN A 6 -16.45 -15.67 -23.83
C ASN A 6 -16.67 -15.65 -22.31
N ILE A 7 -17.80 -15.09 -21.87
CA ILE A 7 -18.18 -15.00 -20.45
C ILE A 7 -18.37 -16.39 -19.82
N SER A 8 -18.66 -17.43 -20.61
CA SER A 8 -18.73 -18.82 -20.13
C SER A 8 -17.39 -19.34 -19.60
N TYR A 9 -16.28 -18.67 -19.91
CA TYR A 9 -14.94 -19.06 -19.45
C TYR A 9 -14.59 -18.53 -18.05
N VAL A 10 -15.44 -17.69 -17.45
CA VAL A 10 -15.23 -17.11 -16.11
C VAL A 10 -15.00 -18.16 -15.01
N PRO A 11 -15.81 -19.25 -14.90
CA PRO A 11 -15.62 -20.24 -13.84
C PRO A 11 -14.31 -21.03 -13.97
N TYR A 12 -13.70 -21.04 -15.16
CA TYR A 12 -12.49 -21.79 -15.45
C TYR A 12 -11.21 -21.00 -15.22
N TYR A 13 -11.30 -19.77 -14.70
CA TYR A 13 -10.15 -18.90 -14.46
C TYR A 13 -9.25 -18.72 -15.70
N ALA A 14 -9.85 -18.71 -16.89
CA ALA A 14 -9.14 -18.62 -18.17
C ALA A 14 -8.32 -17.32 -18.34
N ARG A 15 -8.56 -16.31 -17.49
CA ARG A 15 -7.73 -15.12 -17.32
C ARG A 15 -7.76 -14.63 -15.89
N ARG A 16 -6.81 -13.77 -15.53
CA ARG A 16 -6.85 -13.01 -14.28
C ARG A 16 -7.94 -11.95 -14.35
N PHE A 17 -8.77 -11.90 -13.32
CA PHE A 17 -9.74 -10.83 -13.14
C PHE A 17 -9.15 -9.77 -12.21
N VAL A 18 -9.37 -8.51 -12.58
CA VAL A 18 -8.98 -7.38 -11.74
C VAL A 18 -9.76 -7.49 -10.44
N ARG A 19 -9.04 -7.55 -9.32
CA ARG A 19 -9.64 -7.53 -7.98
C ARG A 19 -8.99 -6.46 -7.13
N ARG A 20 -9.75 -5.90 -6.19
CA ARG A 20 -9.17 -5.10 -5.13
C ARG A 20 -8.29 -5.99 -4.25
N LEU A 21 -7.18 -5.44 -3.79
CA LEU A 21 -6.41 -6.06 -2.71
C LEU A 21 -7.24 -6.12 -1.43
N ASP A 22 -7.04 -7.17 -0.67
CA ASP A 22 -7.66 -7.37 0.64
C ASP A 22 -7.13 -6.36 1.66
N ALA A 23 -7.83 -6.19 2.78
CA ALA A 23 -7.45 -5.22 3.82
C ALA A 23 -6.01 -5.42 4.32
N GLU A 24 -5.64 -6.68 4.57
CA GLU A 24 -4.30 -7.08 5.00
C GLU A 24 -3.27 -6.90 3.89
N GLU A 25 -3.63 -7.22 2.65
CA GLU A 25 -2.75 -7.02 1.49
C GLU A 25 -2.44 -5.53 1.27
N ILE A 26 -3.45 -4.64 1.40
CA ILE A 26 -3.25 -3.19 1.28
C ILE A 26 -2.35 -2.69 2.42
N HIS A 27 -2.64 -3.11 3.65
CA HIS A 27 -1.82 -2.78 4.80
C HIS A 27 -0.35 -3.15 4.57
N ASP A 28 -0.11 -4.40 4.19
CA ASP A 28 1.22 -4.97 4.01
C ASP A 28 1.93 -4.37 2.78
N ALA A 29 1.18 -4.01 1.73
CA ALA A 29 1.71 -3.27 0.60
C ALA A 29 2.20 -1.86 1.02
N ILE A 30 1.46 -1.15 1.87
CA ILE A 30 1.85 0.19 2.35
C ILE A 30 3.12 0.11 3.20
N THR A 31 3.21 -0.84 4.14
CA THR A 31 4.40 -1.00 4.99
C THR A 31 5.63 -1.35 4.15
N LYS A 32 5.48 -2.25 3.17
CA LYS A 32 6.55 -2.62 2.24
C LYS A 32 6.98 -1.46 1.32
N ALA A 33 6.03 -0.73 0.74
CA ALA A 33 6.32 0.38 -0.17
C ALA A 33 7.03 1.53 0.55
N THR A 34 6.56 1.87 1.76
CA THR A 34 7.14 2.95 2.58
C THR A 34 8.42 2.53 3.30
N GLY A 35 8.67 1.23 3.44
CA GLY A 35 9.78 0.68 4.23
C GLY A 35 9.59 0.77 5.74
N ILE A 36 8.44 1.29 6.20
CA ILE A 36 8.13 1.46 7.63
C ILE A 36 7.32 0.28 8.14
N MET A 37 8.03 -0.69 8.71
CA MET A 37 7.47 -1.92 9.24
C MET A 37 6.98 -1.72 10.68
N PRO A 38 5.68 -1.93 10.95
CA PRO A 38 5.15 -1.94 12.30
C PRO A 38 5.53 -3.24 13.02
N THR A 39 5.41 -3.22 14.35
CA THR A 39 5.52 -4.42 15.18
C THR A 39 4.26 -4.55 16.01
N TYR A 40 3.55 -5.66 15.85
CA TYR A 40 2.32 -5.98 16.56
C TYR A 40 2.60 -6.99 17.65
N THR A 41 2.25 -6.63 18.87
CA THR A 41 2.29 -7.50 20.04
C THR A 41 0.88 -7.94 20.42
N PHE A 42 0.77 -9.11 21.02
CA PHE A 42 -0.50 -9.73 21.36
C PHE A 42 -0.64 -9.85 22.88
N THR A 43 -1.80 -9.49 23.40
CA THR A 43 -2.09 -9.61 24.83
C THR A 43 -2.50 -11.04 25.21
N ALA A 44 -3.12 -11.79 24.28
CA ALA A 44 -3.51 -13.19 24.51
C ALA A 44 -3.59 -13.99 23.19
N PRO A 45 -3.04 -15.22 23.15
CA PRO A 45 -2.21 -15.84 24.18
C PRO A 45 -0.83 -15.15 24.25
N ALA A 46 -0.35 -14.90 25.48
CA ALA A 46 0.89 -14.12 25.76
C ALA A 46 2.18 -14.75 25.22
N THR A 47 2.09 -15.92 24.58
CA THR A 47 3.20 -16.71 24.04
C THR A 47 3.41 -16.52 22.55
N LEU A 48 2.55 -15.78 21.85
CA LEU A 48 2.74 -15.55 20.42
C LEU A 48 3.85 -14.51 20.18
N PRO A 49 4.81 -14.80 19.29
CA PRO A 49 5.85 -13.83 18.95
C PRO A 49 5.22 -12.63 18.23
N PRO A 50 5.81 -11.43 18.35
CA PRO A 50 5.33 -10.27 17.63
C PRO A 50 5.43 -10.48 16.11
N VAL A 51 4.49 -9.90 15.38
CA VAL A 51 4.44 -9.98 13.91
C VAL A 51 4.50 -8.60 13.30
N GLN A 52 4.91 -8.50 12.04
CA GLN A 52 5.00 -7.22 11.32
C GLN A 52 3.98 -7.09 10.20
N TRP A 53 3.44 -8.22 9.75
CA TRP A 53 2.49 -8.29 8.63
C TRP A 53 1.08 -8.50 9.16
N ALA A 54 0.11 -7.80 8.59
CA ALA A 54 -1.30 -7.98 8.90
C ALA A 54 -1.78 -9.40 8.52
N MET A 55 -1.22 -10.00 7.47
CA MET A 55 -1.49 -11.39 7.11
C MET A 55 -1.05 -12.42 8.19
N GLN A 56 -0.18 -12.04 9.12
CA GLN A 56 0.29 -12.91 10.20
C GLN A 56 -0.52 -12.74 11.50
N LEU A 57 -1.54 -11.88 11.51
CA LEU A 57 -2.37 -11.68 12.69
C LEU A 57 -3.17 -12.96 12.98
N PRO A 58 -3.22 -13.41 14.25
CA PRO A 58 -3.85 -14.68 14.62
C PRO A 58 -5.39 -14.63 14.56
N ASP A 59 -5.97 -13.44 14.62
CA ASP A 59 -7.41 -13.20 14.54
C ASP A 59 -7.71 -11.82 13.94
N THR A 60 -8.87 -11.69 13.31
CA THR A 60 -9.50 -10.47 12.81
C THR A 60 -9.81 -9.43 13.90
N ARG A 61 -9.73 -9.79 15.19
CA ARG A 61 -9.81 -8.82 16.30
C ARG A 61 -8.48 -8.15 16.60
N GLU A 62 -7.37 -8.63 16.03
CA GLU A 62 -6.04 -8.07 16.19
C GLU A 62 -5.69 -7.08 15.05
N PRO A 63 -4.76 -6.13 15.27
CA PRO A 63 -4.02 -5.87 16.51
C PRO A 63 -4.81 -4.99 17.50
N ARG A 64 -5.13 -5.53 18.68
CA ARG A 64 -5.77 -4.76 19.77
C ARG A 64 -4.85 -3.70 20.36
N SER A 65 -3.55 -3.97 20.32
CA SER A 65 -2.49 -3.04 20.72
C SER A 65 -2.37 -1.81 19.80
N ASN A 66 -3.01 -1.83 18.62
CA ASN A 66 -2.97 -0.72 17.67
C ASN A 66 -4.35 -0.46 17.05
N GLY A 67 -5.15 0.36 17.75
CA GLY A 67 -6.51 0.73 17.32
C GLY A 67 -6.58 1.42 15.96
N GLY A 68 -5.51 2.12 15.54
CA GLY A 68 -5.44 2.77 14.22
C GLY A 68 -5.39 1.74 13.09
N VAL A 69 -4.55 0.72 13.22
CA VAL A 69 -4.43 -0.39 12.25
C VAL A 69 -5.68 -1.26 12.28
N LEU A 70 -6.21 -1.57 13.46
CA LEU A 70 -7.47 -2.29 13.59
C LEU A 70 -8.61 -1.58 12.84
N THR A 71 -8.76 -0.27 13.04
CA THR A 71 -9.76 0.55 12.34
C THR A 71 -9.52 0.56 10.83
N PHE A 72 -8.27 0.71 10.40
CA PHE A 72 -7.91 0.64 8.98
C PHE A 72 -8.36 -0.68 8.36
N LEU A 73 -7.98 -1.82 8.95
CA LEU A 73 -8.32 -3.15 8.41
C LEU A 73 -9.84 -3.37 8.33
N ASN A 74 -10.59 -2.86 9.31
CA ASN A 74 -12.05 -2.96 9.31
C ASN A 74 -12.69 -2.08 8.23
N THR A 75 -12.19 -0.86 8.00
CA THR A 75 -12.66 0.03 6.91
C THR A 75 -12.49 -0.61 5.52
N PHE A 76 -11.44 -1.42 5.34
CA PHE A 76 -11.19 -2.15 4.10
C PHE A 76 -11.92 -3.50 4.00
N GLY A 77 -12.83 -3.80 4.92
CA GLY A 77 -13.75 -4.92 4.78
C GLY A 77 -13.12 -6.29 5.02
N ARG A 78 -12.13 -6.38 5.92
CA ARG A 78 -11.47 -7.64 6.32
C ARG A 78 -12.45 -8.78 6.66
N GLY A 79 -13.60 -8.44 7.22
CA GLY A 79 -14.58 -9.40 7.73
C GLY A 79 -14.11 -10.09 9.01
N ASP A 80 -14.85 -11.09 9.44
CA ASP A 80 -14.56 -11.96 10.58
C ASP A 80 -15.07 -13.39 10.31
N ARG A 81 -14.87 -14.29 11.28
CA ARG A 81 -15.33 -15.69 11.20
C ARG A 81 -16.82 -15.85 11.52
N ASP A 82 -17.40 -14.93 12.27
CA ASP A 82 -18.64 -15.17 13.00
C ASP A 82 -19.85 -14.59 12.27
N THR A 83 -19.79 -13.32 11.87
CA THR A 83 -20.96 -12.53 11.43
C THR A 83 -20.69 -11.64 10.22
N SER A 84 -19.44 -11.26 9.96
CA SER A 84 -19.10 -10.29 8.92
C SER A 84 -18.37 -10.94 7.76
N PHE A 85 -19.02 -11.03 6.61
CA PHE A 85 -18.36 -11.49 5.39
C PHE A 85 -17.28 -10.50 4.95
N ARG A 86 -16.15 -11.04 4.46
CA ARG A 86 -15.11 -10.26 3.77
C ARG A 86 -15.71 -9.59 2.54
N ARG A 87 -15.35 -8.33 2.30
CA ARG A 87 -15.81 -7.59 1.12
C ARG A 87 -14.67 -6.91 0.39
N SER A 88 -14.69 -7.02 -0.93
CA SER A 88 -13.72 -6.41 -1.85
C SER A 88 -14.28 -5.21 -2.59
N ASP A 89 -15.51 -4.77 -2.27
CA ASP A 89 -16.08 -3.55 -2.84
C ASP A 89 -15.23 -2.33 -2.48
N GLY A 90 -15.10 -1.43 -3.45
CA GLY A 90 -14.48 -0.13 -3.26
C GLY A 90 -15.51 0.88 -2.79
N SER A 91 -15.13 1.76 -1.86
CA SER A 91 -15.97 2.90 -1.44
C SER A 91 -15.21 4.22 -1.45
N ALA A 92 -15.93 5.33 -1.64
CA ALA A 92 -15.36 6.66 -1.51
C ALA A 92 -14.75 6.90 -0.12
N LEU A 93 -15.31 6.29 0.93
CA LEU A 93 -14.79 6.33 2.29
C LEU A 93 -13.42 5.64 2.41
N GLN A 94 -13.22 4.51 1.73
CA GLN A 94 -11.92 3.82 1.69
C GLN A 94 -10.87 4.66 0.96
N ALA A 95 -11.23 5.32 -0.14
CA ALA A 95 -10.34 6.25 -0.84
C ALA A 95 -9.96 7.44 0.06
N LEU A 96 -10.93 8.05 0.74
CA LEU A 96 -10.67 9.14 1.70
C LEU A 96 -9.80 8.68 2.88
N THR A 97 -9.97 7.42 3.30
CA THR A 97 -9.14 6.79 4.32
C THR A 97 -7.70 6.64 3.83
N MET A 98 -7.45 6.23 2.58
CA MET A 98 -6.08 6.20 2.03
C MET A 98 -5.41 7.58 2.04
N MET A 99 -6.17 8.63 1.71
CA MET A 99 -5.62 9.98 1.60
C MET A 99 -5.25 10.58 2.96
N ASN A 100 -6.06 10.31 4.00
CA ASN A 100 -5.99 11.06 5.27
C ASN A 100 -5.65 10.22 6.49
N ASN A 101 -5.69 8.88 6.39
CA ASN A 101 -5.47 8.05 7.57
C ASN A 101 -4.03 8.20 8.07
N ASN A 102 -3.89 8.38 9.38
CA ASN A 102 -2.58 8.52 10.03
C ASN A 102 -1.65 7.34 9.74
N PHE A 103 -2.18 6.14 9.52
CA PHE A 103 -1.41 4.97 9.10
C PHE A 103 -0.63 5.24 7.81
N VAL A 104 -1.24 5.88 6.82
CA VAL A 104 -0.59 6.20 5.53
C VAL A 104 0.29 7.44 5.69
N MET A 105 -0.29 8.53 6.20
CA MET A 105 0.38 9.83 6.27
C MET A 105 1.67 9.80 7.09
N SER A 106 1.66 9.12 8.24
CA SER A 106 2.84 9.07 9.11
C SER A 106 4.04 8.34 8.51
N ARG A 107 3.89 7.56 7.43
CA ARG A 107 4.94 6.67 6.90
C ARG A 107 5.75 7.26 5.75
N VAL A 108 5.22 8.25 5.03
CA VAL A 108 5.86 8.77 3.81
C VAL A 108 7.03 9.71 4.06
N HIS A 109 7.24 10.14 5.31
CA HIS A 109 8.21 11.18 5.65
C HIS A 109 9.66 10.72 5.66
N GLN A 110 10.57 11.56 5.14
CA GLN A 110 12.01 11.36 5.23
C GLN A 110 12.51 11.26 6.67
N ASN A 111 11.86 11.93 7.62
CA ASN A 111 12.28 11.92 9.02
C ASN A 111 12.08 10.55 9.70
N ASN A 112 11.35 9.63 9.06
CA ASN A 112 11.21 8.27 9.54
C ASN A 112 12.48 7.48 9.20
N ALA A 113 13.18 7.02 10.24
CA ALA A 113 14.36 6.16 10.09
C ALA A 113 14.02 4.90 9.28
N GLY A 114 14.80 4.65 8.24
CA GLY A 114 14.60 3.50 7.36
C GLY A 114 13.45 3.63 6.36
N SER A 115 12.77 4.79 6.29
CA SER A 115 11.78 5.01 5.23
C SER A 115 12.43 4.95 3.85
N ARG A 116 11.63 4.57 2.86
CA ARG A 116 12.05 4.53 1.45
C ARG A 116 12.55 5.90 0.99
N VAL A 117 11.83 6.96 1.36
CA VAL A 117 12.20 8.33 1.01
C VAL A 117 13.54 8.71 1.63
N GLN A 118 13.75 8.42 2.93
CA GLN A 118 15.02 8.67 3.60
C GLN A 118 16.19 7.93 2.94
N THR A 119 15.99 6.66 2.62
CA THR A 119 17.01 5.80 2.01
C THR A 119 17.43 6.33 0.63
N LEU A 120 16.47 6.74 -0.20
CA LEU A 120 16.75 7.26 -1.55
C LEU A 120 17.43 8.62 -1.52
N LEU A 121 17.02 9.50 -0.60
CA LEU A 121 17.62 10.82 -0.46
C LEU A 121 19.03 10.76 0.13
N ALA A 122 19.29 9.83 1.06
CA ALA A 122 20.62 9.59 1.62
C ALA A 122 21.63 9.09 0.58
N GLN A 123 21.16 8.45 -0.50
CA GLN A 123 22.00 7.99 -1.62
C GLN A 123 22.39 9.13 -2.59
N ASN A 124 21.94 10.38 -2.36
CA ASN A 124 22.13 11.51 -3.27
C ASN A 124 21.72 11.19 -4.72
N ALA A 125 20.65 10.41 -4.88
CA ALA A 125 20.14 10.00 -6.18
C ALA A 125 19.60 11.22 -6.96
N SER A 126 19.73 11.18 -8.29
CA SER A 126 19.11 12.19 -9.16
C SER A 126 17.57 12.14 -9.06
N PRO A 127 16.84 13.25 -9.30
CA PRO A 127 15.38 13.25 -9.28
C PRO A 127 14.76 12.13 -10.11
N ASP A 128 15.27 11.89 -11.32
CA ASP A 128 14.78 10.83 -12.20
C ASP A 128 14.99 9.43 -11.60
N THR A 129 16.12 9.21 -10.92
CA THR A 129 16.40 7.95 -10.21
C THR A 129 15.47 7.78 -9.02
N ILE A 130 15.20 8.86 -8.28
CA ILE A 130 14.25 8.84 -7.16
C ILE A 130 12.85 8.47 -7.67
N ILE A 131 12.38 9.11 -8.73
CA ILE A 131 11.09 8.81 -9.36
C ILE A 131 11.04 7.33 -9.77
N GLN A 132 12.06 6.86 -10.51
CA GLN A 132 12.14 5.48 -10.96
C GLN A 132 12.04 4.47 -9.81
N GLN A 133 12.78 4.72 -8.73
CA GLN A 133 12.79 3.84 -7.56
C GLN A 133 11.47 3.88 -6.79
N LEU A 134 10.83 5.05 -6.62
CA LEU A 134 9.55 5.15 -5.94
C LEU A 134 8.44 4.40 -6.71
N PHE A 135 8.43 4.50 -8.04
CA PHE A 135 7.55 3.72 -8.89
C PHE A 135 7.79 2.22 -8.74
N LEU A 136 9.04 1.78 -8.81
CA LEU A 136 9.39 0.37 -8.70
C LEU A 136 9.00 -0.22 -7.33
N ASN A 137 9.26 0.51 -6.24
CA ASN A 137 8.99 0.02 -4.90
C ASN A 137 7.50 0.08 -4.51
N THR A 138 6.70 0.94 -5.16
CA THR A 138 5.28 1.13 -4.82
C THR A 138 4.35 0.39 -5.78
N LEU A 139 4.60 0.48 -7.09
CA LEU A 139 3.75 -0.11 -8.13
C LEU A 139 4.37 -1.36 -8.78
N SER A 140 5.53 -1.81 -8.30
CA SER A 140 6.26 -2.98 -8.85
C SER A 140 6.56 -2.89 -10.35
N ARG A 141 6.68 -1.67 -10.88
CA ARG A 141 7.03 -1.42 -12.28
C ARG A 141 7.90 -0.16 -12.43
N PRO A 142 8.72 -0.08 -13.48
CA PRO A 142 9.43 1.15 -13.81
C PRO A 142 8.46 2.30 -14.15
N ALA A 143 8.90 3.53 -13.88
CA ALA A 143 8.23 4.72 -14.41
C ALA A 143 8.47 4.81 -15.92
N THR A 144 7.46 5.28 -16.65
CA THR A 144 7.61 5.60 -18.08
C THR A 144 8.28 6.96 -18.25
N SER A 145 8.85 7.23 -19.43
CA SER A 145 9.45 8.55 -19.73
C SER A 145 8.45 9.70 -19.60
N ALA A 146 7.19 9.47 -19.96
CA ALA A 146 6.11 10.43 -19.79
C ALA A 146 5.81 10.71 -18.30
N GLU A 147 5.77 9.66 -17.46
CA GLU A 147 5.58 9.82 -16.02
C GLU A 147 6.75 10.55 -15.36
N ILE A 148 7.99 10.24 -15.74
CA ILE A 148 9.17 10.97 -15.25
C ILE A 148 9.03 12.45 -15.61
N ALA A 149 8.79 12.77 -16.87
CA ALA A 149 8.62 14.16 -17.33
C ALA A 149 7.47 14.89 -16.62
N GLN A 150 6.42 14.18 -16.21
CA GLN A 150 5.31 14.74 -15.45
C GLN A 150 5.73 15.12 -14.02
N PHE A 151 6.59 14.34 -13.36
CA PHE A 151 7.00 14.57 -11.98
C PHE A 151 8.29 15.37 -11.82
N SER A 152 9.18 15.42 -12.82
CA SER A 152 10.42 16.21 -12.77
C SER A 152 10.20 17.69 -12.38
N PRO A 153 9.17 18.42 -12.86
CA PRO A 153 8.91 19.80 -12.44
C PRO A 153 8.65 19.94 -10.94
N MET A 154 7.99 18.95 -10.31
CA MET A 154 7.73 18.95 -8.87
C MET A 154 9.04 18.90 -8.06
N PHE A 155 10.00 18.09 -8.50
CA PHE A 155 11.33 18.01 -7.88
C PHE A 155 12.13 19.30 -8.04
N GLN A 156 12.00 19.98 -9.18
CA GLN A 156 12.66 21.26 -9.43
C GLN A 156 12.08 22.40 -8.56
N GLN A 157 10.76 22.42 -8.36
CA GLN A 157 10.08 23.51 -7.64
C GLN A 157 10.10 23.35 -6.12
N GLN A 158 9.90 22.12 -5.62
CA GLN A 158 9.71 21.86 -4.18
C GLN A 158 10.96 21.30 -3.51
N GLY A 159 11.98 20.93 -4.29
CA GLY A 159 13.16 20.21 -3.83
C GLY A 159 12.91 18.71 -3.62
N ASN A 160 13.99 17.93 -3.63
CA ASN A 160 13.93 16.47 -3.64
C ASN A 160 13.16 15.86 -2.47
N ARG A 161 13.26 16.47 -1.28
CA ARG A 161 12.58 15.98 -0.08
C ARG A 161 11.07 16.01 -0.21
N LEU A 162 10.49 17.21 -0.36
CA LEU A 162 9.03 17.38 -0.40
C LEU A 162 8.43 16.68 -1.61
N ALA A 163 9.12 16.72 -2.76
CA ALA A 163 8.69 16.01 -3.95
C ALA A 163 8.71 14.48 -3.78
N ALA A 164 9.70 13.90 -3.11
CA ALA A 164 9.73 12.45 -2.87
C ALA A 164 8.63 12.00 -1.90
N GLU A 165 8.40 12.74 -0.81
CA GLU A 165 7.32 12.45 0.15
C GLU A 165 5.94 12.56 -0.54
N GLY A 166 5.72 13.63 -1.32
CA GLY A 166 4.49 13.85 -2.08
C GLY A 166 4.26 12.80 -3.17
N LEU A 167 5.31 12.41 -3.89
CA LEU A 167 5.23 11.36 -4.91
C LEU A 167 4.90 9.99 -4.29
N GLN A 168 5.56 9.61 -3.19
CA GLN A 168 5.24 8.36 -2.47
C GLN A 168 3.77 8.35 -2.03
N TRP A 169 3.28 9.45 -1.45
CA TRP A 169 1.87 9.58 -1.06
C TRP A 169 0.92 9.47 -2.26
N LEU A 170 1.23 10.13 -3.38
CA LEU A 170 0.42 10.08 -4.59
C LEU A 170 0.34 8.66 -5.15
N LEU A 171 1.47 7.94 -5.21
CA LEU A 171 1.52 6.58 -5.72
C LEU A 171 0.70 5.61 -4.87
N LEU A 172 0.70 5.77 -3.54
CA LEU A 172 -0.13 4.97 -2.63
C LEU A 172 -1.63 5.21 -2.83
N ASN A 173 -2.02 6.40 -3.32
CA ASN A 173 -3.41 6.76 -3.59
C ASN A 173 -3.84 6.48 -5.05
N LYS A 174 -2.94 5.94 -5.88
CA LYS A 174 -3.27 5.56 -7.26
C LYS A 174 -4.13 4.30 -7.28
N MET A 175 -5.09 4.20 -8.20
CA MET A 175 -5.89 2.98 -8.36
C MET A 175 -5.01 1.75 -8.61
N ASP A 176 -3.90 1.91 -9.34
CA ASP A 176 -2.97 0.81 -9.62
C ASP A 176 -2.31 0.22 -8.37
N PHE A 177 -2.30 0.94 -7.25
CA PHE A 177 -1.77 0.43 -5.99
C PHE A 177 -2.77 -0.48 -5.27
N VAL A 178 -4.07 -0.17 -5.39
CA VAL A 178 -5.15 -0.84 -4.65
C VAL A 178 -5.74 -2.00 -5.44
N PHE A 179 -5.62 -1.99 -6.76
CA PHE A 179 -6.12 -3.03 -7.65
C PHE A 179 -5.00 -3.93 -8.17
N ASN A 180 -5.29 -5.22 -8.15
CA ASN A 180 -4.43 -6.25 -8.69
C ASN A 180 -4.94 -6.64 -10.07
N TYR A 181 -4.19 -6.30 -11.11
CA TYR A 181 -4.50 -6.58 -12.51
C TYR A 181 -4.08 -7.99 -12.95
#